data_AF-A0A7X9EDZ1-F1
#
_entry.id   AF-A0A7X9EDZ1-F1
#
_cell.length_a   1.000
_cell.length_b   1.000
_cell.length_c   1.000
_cell.angle_alpha   90.00
_cell.angle_beta   90.00
_cell.angle_gamma   90.00
#
_symmetry.space_group_name_H-M   'P 1'
#
loop_
_entity.id
_entity.type
_entity.pdbx_description
1 polymer ?
#
loop_
_entity_poly.entity_id
_entity_poly.type
_entity_poly.pdbx_seq_one_letter_code
_entity_poly.pdbx_strand_id
1 'polypeptide(L)'
;VLADRLVENFQSDAVLVDNINGTYSAIEHLINMGYRRIGFISGDLKLTSAIERYEGYKRALKDYCIPYDSNIVKFGDFHVKCGYDLMKELYEAQNTPPAVFISNYFMHIGATRYLLEMNMSRKHLIQDNNNACNIANTLVYSIKYKESIRENSNKNTRQNGEGEDEINNQNCNEANNDDYGENYVGENYIKDIMIASFDDMELSSLLGFCKLRVAQPVTEIGRQAARLLLSRVEQKRKEKNDVPNDELDVETIIGINAEPGRKSIRVNNLDLRLAKQKIIRLKTSLVFS
;
A
#
# COMPACT_ATOMS: atom_id res chain seq x y z
N VAL A 1 -4.74 17.99 -13.31
CA VAL A 1 -5.12 17.26 -12.08
C VAL A 1 -4.38 15.96 -12.11
N LEU A 2 -3.54 15.71 -11.12
CA LEU A 2 -2.85 14.44 -10.93
C LEU A 2 -3.74 13.52 -10.09
N ALA A 3 -3.65 12.22 -10.36
CA ALA A 3 -4.31 11.19 -9.59
C ALA A 3 -3.27 10.15 -9.16
N ASP A 4 -3.42 9.60 -7.95
CA ASP A 4 -2.59 8.57 -7.33
C ASP A 4 -1.16 9.02 -6.95
N ARG A 5 -0.46 9.76 -7.83
CA ARG A 5 0.93 10.18 -7.61
C ARG A 5 1.19 11.65 -7.96
N LEU A 6 2.17 12.24 -7.27
CA LEU A 6 2.76 13.52 -7.66
C LEU A 6 3.87 13.34 -8.70
N VAL A 7 4.07 14.37 -9.52
CA VAL A 7 5.20 14.47 -10.45
C VAL A 7 6.12 15.57 -9.94
N GLU A 8 7.40 15.27 -9.84
CA GLU A 8 8.40 16.22 -9.39
C GLU A 8 8.42 17.46 -10.29
N ASN A 9 8.56 18.64 -9.69
CA ASN A 9 8.59 19.93 -10.40
C ASN A 9 7.33 20.24 -11.24
N PHE A 10 6.19 19.59 -10.97
CA PHE A 10 4.93 19.85 -11.67
C PHE A 10 3.82 20.25 -10.69
N GLN A 11 3.44 21.53 -10.73
CA GLN A 11 2.39 22.07 -9.88
C GLN A 11 0.99 21.87 -10.52
N SER A 12 0.21 20.96 -9.96
CA SER A 12 -1.20 20.73 -10.35
C SER A 12 -1.99 20.24 -9.16
N ASP A 13 -3.30 20.49 -9.12
CA ASP A 13 -4.12 19.85 -8.09
C ASP A 13 -3.97 18.34 -8.18
N ALA A 14 -4.03 17.68 -7.03
CA ALA A 14 -3.81 16.26 -6.93
C ALA A 14 -4.86 15.59 -6.04
N VAL A 15 -5.28 14.39 -6.44
CA VAL A 15 -6.01 13.48 -5.58
C VAL A 15 -5.08 12.30 -5.29
N LEU A 16 -4.66 12.20 -4.05
CA LEU A 16 -3.68 11.24 -3.57
C LEU A 16 -4.33 10.29 -2.56
N VAL A 17 -3.63 9.22 -2.29
CA VAL A 17 -4.00 8.24 -1.25
C VAL A 17 -3.12 8.45 -0.03
N ASP A 18 -3.67 8.20 1.16
CA ASP A 18 -2.90 8.14 2.39
C ASP A 18 -2.10 6.82 2.48
N ASN A 19 -0.99 6.79 1.74
CA ASN A 19 -0.10 5.63 1.65
C ASN A 19 0.58 5.32 3.00
N ILE A 20 1.00 6.35 3.74
CA ILE A 20 1.72 6.20 5.01
C ILE A 20 0.82 5.50 6.02
N ASN A 21 -0.38 6.04 6.29
CA ASN A 21 -1.26 5.46 7.29
C ASN A 21 -1.85 4.13 6.80
N GLY A 22 -2.08 3.97 5.48
CA GLY A 22 -2.50 2.69 4.91
C GLY A 22 -1.51 1.56 5.16
N THR A 23 -0.22 1.79 4.88
CA THR A 23 0.82 0.79 5.19
C THR A 23 1.01 0.63 6.69
N TYR A 24 1.04 1.72 7.45
CA TYR A 24 1.17 1.66 8.91
C TYR A 24 0.11 0.73 9.53
N SER A 25 -1.17 0.94 9.22
CA SER A 25 -2.26 0.14 9.78
C SER A 25 -2.17 -1.33 9.38
N ALA A 26 -1.70 -1.65 8.16
CA ALA A 26 -1.51 -3.03 7.76
C ALA A 26 -0.36 -3.71 8.53
N ILE A 27 0.76 -3.01 8.71
CA ILE A 27 1.91 -3.54 9.47
C ILE A 27 1.55 -3.67 10.95
N GLU A 28 0.90 -2.68 11.53
CA GLU A 28 0.33 -2.72 12.89
C GLU A 28 -0.56 -3.95 13.06
N HIS A 29 -1.43 -4.23 12.08
CA HIS A 29 -2.28 -5.42 12.15
C HIS A 29 -1.46 -6.73 12.16
N LEU A 30 -0.45 -6.85 11.28
CA LEU A 30 0.45 -8.01 11.31
C LEU A 30 1.19 -8.15 12.66
N ILE A 31 1.59 -7.03 13.25
CA ILE A 31 2.23 -7.02 14.58
C ILE A 31 1.24 -7.51 15.65
N ASN A 32 -0.01 -7.05 15.60
CA ASN A 32 -1.06 -7.48 16.52
C ASN A 32 -1.44 -8.96 16.34
N MET A 33 -1.23 -9.53 15.15
CA MET A 33 -1.32 -10.99 14.91
C MET A 33 -0.14 -11.79 15.48
N GLY A 34 0.88 -11.12 16.03
CA GLY A 34 2.06 -11.76 16.63
C GLY A 34 3.30 -11.78 15.73
N TYR A 35 3.22 -11.31 14.48
CA TYR A 35 4.41 -11.24 13.62
C TYR A 35 5.37 -10.15 14.14
N ARG A 36 6.62 -10.53 14.40
CA ARG A 36 7.68 -9.60 14.81
C ARG A 36 8.75 -9.40 13.74
N ARG A 37 8.82 -10.30 12.76
CA ARG A 37 9.74 -10.20 11.63
C ARG A 37 8.95 -10.16 10.33
N ILE A 38 8.74 -8.96 9.81
CA ILE A 38 7.87 -8.71 8.66
C ILE A 38 8.75 -8.23 7.51
N GLY A 39 8.88 -9.06 6.47
CA GLY A 39 9.55 -8.68 5.23
C GLY A 39 8.75 -7.63 4.47
N PHE A 40 9.45 -6.82 3.69
CA PHE A 40 8.85 -5.73 2.93
C PHE A 40 9.37 -5.74 1.50
N ILE A 41 8.49 -5.96 0.53
CA ILE A 41 8.81 -5.83 -0.90
C ILE A 41 8.20 -4.53 -1.39
N SER A 42 9.05 -3.57 -1.75
CA SER A 42 8.66 -2.28 -2.31
C SER A 42 9.19 -2.07 -3.72
N GLY A 43 8.79 -0.97 -4.35
CA GLY A 43 9.26 -0.61 -5.68
C GLY A 43 10.31 0.50 -5.66
N ASP A 44 10.52 1.14 -6.81
CA ASP A 44 11.50 2.22 -6.99
C ASP A 44 11.21 3.41 -6.05
N LEU A 45 12.18 3.69 -5.17
CA LEU A 45 12.13 4.80 -4.22
C LEU A 45 12.23 6.18 -4.86
N LYS A 46 12.27 6.29 -6.19
CA LYS A 46 12.04 7.56 -6.90
C LYS A 46 10.56 7.94 -6.94
N LEU A 47 9.64 7.02 -6.66
CA LEU A 47 8.20 7.27 -6.74
C LEU A 47 7.62 7.60 -5.36
N THR A 48 6.87 8.70 -5.26
CA THR A 48 6.31 9.18 -3.98
C THR A 48 5.47 8.11 -3.27
N SER A 49 4.72 7.30 -4.02
CA SER A 49 3.94 6.18 -3.47
C SER A 49 4.81 5.12 -2.79
N ALA A 50 5.99 4.80 -3.33
CA ALA A 50 6.88 3.81 -2.72
C ALA A 50 7.59 4.38 -1.49
N ILE A 51 8.02 5.64 -1.55
CA ILE A 51 8.58 6.37 -0.39
C ILE A 51 7.57 6.38 0.76
N GLU A 52 6.35 6.84 0.52
CA GLU A 52 5.32 6.97 1.55
C GLU A 52 4.91 5.60 2.14
N ARG A 53 4.77 4.55 1.32
CA ARG A 53 4.49 3.18 1.82
C ARG A 53 5.64 2.66 2.68
N TYR A 54 6.89 2.87 2.25
CA TYR A 54 8.07 2.46 3.01
C TYR A 54 8.21 3.22 4.34
N GLU A 55 7.86 4.51 4.36
CA GLU A 55 7.78 5.30 5.60
C GLU A 55 6.73 4.74 6.56
N GLY A 56 5.55 4.37 6.07
CA GLY A 56 4.52 3.72 6.88
C GLY A 56 5.00 2.42 7.53
N TYR A 57 5.73 1.60 6.79
CA TYR A 57 6.37 0.37 7.31
C TYR A 57 7.38 0.67 8.41
N LYS A 58 8.36 1.55 8.16
CA LYS A 58 9.37 1.92 9.15
C LYS A 58 8.77 2.52 10.41
N ARG A 59 7.75 3.37 10.26
CA ARG A 59 7.05 4.00 11.37
C ARG A 59 6.37 2.96 12.25
N ALA A 60 5.64 2.01 11.67
CA ALA A 60 4.99 0.95 12.44
C ALA A 60 5.99 0.09 13.23
N LEU A 61 7.12 -0.29 12.61
CA LEU A 61 8.16 -1.02 13.33
C LEU A 61 8.72 -0.23 14.50
N LYS A 62 9.00 1.06 14.28
CA LYS A 62 9.53 1.96 15.31
C LYS A 62 8.56 2.11 16.49
N ASP A 63 7.30 2.38 16.21
CA ASP A 63 6.27 2.64 17.24
C ASP A 63 6.00 1.39 18.11
N TYR A 64 6.26 0.19 17.57
CA TYR A 64 6.15 -1.10 18.26
C TYR A 64 7.49 -1.69 18.73
N CYS A 65 8.58 -0.91 18.71
CA CYS A 65 9.92 -1.32 19.14
C CYS A 65 10.46 -2.60 18.44
N ILE A 66 10.09 -2.81 17.17
CA ILE A 66 10.58 -3.92 16.36
C ILE A 66 11.86 -3.48 15.63
N PRO A 67 12.98 -4.21 15.76
CA PRO A 67 14.20 -3.89 15.03
C PRO A 67 13.99 -3.93 13.52
N TYR A 68 14.48 -2.90 12.83
CA TYR A 68 14.52 -2.87 11.38
C TYR A 68 15.61 -3.83 10.87
N ASP A 69 15.22 -4.78 10.01
CA ASP A 69 16.13 -5.74 9.36
C ASP A 69 16.17 -5.45 7.85
N SER A 70 17.27 -4.83 7.38
CA SER A 70 17.45 -4.51 5.97
C SER A 70 17.50 -5.74 5.06
N ASN A 71 17.82 -6.93 5.59
CA ASN A 71 17.97 -8.14 4.77
C ASN A 71 16.63 -8.66 4.25
N ILE A 72 15.53 -8.30 4.90
CA ILE A 72 14.17 -8.67 4.52
C ILE A 72 13.40 -7.52 3.86
N VAL A 73 14.10 -6.43 3.53
CA VAL A 73 13.55 -5.30 2.78
C VAL A 73 14.12 -5.33 1.37
N LYS A 74 13.24 -5.41 0.37
CA LYS A 74 13.60 -5.52 -1.04
C LYS A 74 12.95 -4.42 -1.85
N PHE A 75 13.69 -3.90 -2.83
CA PHE A 75 13.22 -2.84 -3.72
C PHE A 75 13.28 -3.33 -5.17
N GLY A 76 12.14 -3.33 -5.85
CA GLY A 76 11.97 -3.75 -7.24
C GLY A 76 11.55 -2.60 -8.17
N ASP A 77 11.11 -2.97 -9.36
CA ASP A 77 10.76 -2.03 -10.45
C ASP A 77 9.24 -1.98 -10.74
N PHE A 78 8.41 -2.49 -9.82
CA PHE A 78 6.95 -2.61 -9.94
C PHE A 78 6.44 -3.60 -10.99
N HIS A 79 7.29 -4.42 -11.61
CA HIS A 79 6.83 -5.45 -12.54
C HIS A 79 6.60 -6.81 -11.87
N VAL A 80 5.82 -7.65 -12.53
CA VAL A 80 5.52 -9.02 -12.07
C VAL A 80 6.80 -9.85 -11.92
N LYS A 81 7.75 -9.74 -12.86
CA LYS A 81 9.00 -10.50 -12.80
C LYS A 81 9.83 -10.14 -11.57
N CYS A 82 9.99 -8.86 -11.26
CA CYS A 82 10.79 -8.47 -10.09
C CYS A 82 10.13 -8.95 -8.79
N GLY A 83 8.80 -8.89 -8.67
CA GLY A 83 8.09 -9.42 -7.50
C GLY A 83 8.32 -10.92 -7.28
N TYR A 84 8.38 -11.68 -8.37
CA TYR A 84 8.74 -13.10 -8.34
C TYR A 84 10.16 -13.32 -7.82
N ASP A 85 11.14 -12.62 -8.41
CA ASP A 85 12.56 -12.77 -8.08
C ASP A 85 12.86 -12.34 -6.64
N LEU A 86 12.25 -11.24 -6.17
CA LEU A 86 12.42 -10.74 -4.79
C LEU A 86 11.77 -11.66 -3.75
N MET A 87 10.60 -12.24 -4.06
CA MET A 87 9.98 -13.23 -3.17
C MET A 87 10.83 -14.50 -3.11
N LYS A 88 11.37 -14.95 -4.26
CA LYS A 88 12.31 -16.08 -4.31
C LYS A 88 13.51 -15.84 -3.39
N GLU A 89 14.12 -14.67 -3.47
CA GLU A 89 15.26 -14.30 -2.62
C GLU A 89 14.91 -14.38 -1.12
N LEU A 90 13.76 -13.85 -0.71
CA LEU A 90 13.31 -13.92 0.69
C LEU A 90 12.98 -15.34 1.15
N TYR A 91 12.38 -16.15 0.27
CA TYR A 91 11.96 -17.52 0.56
C TYR A 91 13.15 -18.49 0.67
N GLU A 92 14.17 -18.31 -0.17
CA GLU A 92 15.37 -19.14 -0.21
C GLU A 92 16.41 -18.75 0.84
N ALA A 93 16.29 -17.55 1.44
CA ALA A 93 17.12 -17.14 2.56
C ALA A 93 17.00 -18.13 3.75
N GLN A 94 18.11 -18.30 4.49
CA GLN A 94 18.15 -19.18 5.67
C GLN A 94 17.11 -18.77 6.72
N ASN A 95 16.99 -17.46 6.96
CA ASN A 95 16.01 -16.87 7.86
C ASN A 95 14.92 -16.17 7.05
N THR A 96 13.98 -16.92 6.48
CA THR A 96 12.82 -16.37 5.77
C THR A 96 11.88 -15.65 6.72
N PRO A 97 11.36 -14.46 6.37
CA PRO A 97 10.37 -13.78 7.20
C PRO A 97 9.03 -14.54 7.20
N PRO A 98 8.38 -14.76 8.37
CA PRO A 98 7.10 -15.44 8.46
C PRO A 98 5.92 -14.63 7.89
N ALA A 99 6.10 -13.31 7.72
CA ALA A 99 5.14 -12.46 7.03
C ALA A 99 5.87 -11.54 6.05
N VAL A 100 5.26 -11.28 4.88
CA VAL A 100 5.77 -10.34 3.90
C VAL A 100 4.66 -9.39 3.49
N PHE A 101 4.92 -8.08 3.61
CA PHE A 101 4.08 -7.03 3.07
C PHE A 101 4.61 -6.59 1.70
N ILE A 102 3.74 -6.61 0.69
CA ILE A 102 4.10 -6.27 -0.69
C ILE A 102 3.42 -4.96 -1.09
N SER A 103 4.22 -3.95 -1.40
CA SER A 103 3.72 -2.58 -1.50
C SER A 103 3.07 -2.24 -2.84
N ASN A 104 2.89 -3.19 -3.77
CA ASN A 104 2.27 -2.95 -5.07
C ASN A 104 1.64 -4.21 -5.68
N TYR A 105 0.53 -4.00 -6.39
CA TYR A 105 -0.24 -5.01 -7.12
C TYR A 105 0.58 -5.98 -7.99
N PHE A 106 1.41 -5.48 -8.91
CA PHE A 106 2.07 -6.34 -9.90
C PHE A 106 3.17 -7.21 -9.28
N MET A 107 3.96 -6.65 -8.36
CA MET A 107 4.95 -7.43 -7.62
C MET A 107 4.29 -8.50 -6.76
N HIS A 108 3.11 -8.20 -6.20
CA HIS A 108 2.34 -9.17 -5.43
C HIS A 108 1.85 -10.33 -6.30
N ILE A 109 1.43 -10.10 -7.54
CA ILE A 109 1.17 -11.19 -8.52
C ILE A 109 2.41 -12.05 -8.69
N GLY A 110 3.57 -11.43 -8.89
CA GLY A 110 4.85 -12.14 -9.08
C GLY A 110 5.21 -13.02 -7.88
N ALA A 111 5.15 -12.44 -6.68
CA ALA A 111 5.41 -13.13 -5.43
C ALA A 111 4.44 -14.30 -5.20
N THR A 112 3.14 -14.08 -5.43
CA THR A 112 2.11 -15.11 -5.31
C THR A 112 2.36 -16.24 -6.29
N ARG A 113 2.77 -15.93 -7.53
CA ARG A 113 3.12 -16.95 -8.53
C ARG A 113 4.28 -17.82 -8.05
N TYR A 114 5.33 -17.22 -7.50
CA TYR A 114 6.46 -17.99 -6.94
C TYR A 114 6.01 -18.91 -5.80
N LEU A 115 5.24 -18.41 -4.83
CA LEU A 115 4.76 -19.21 -3.71
C LEU A 115 3.85 -20.37 -4.16
N LEU A 116 3.01 -20.12 -5.16
CA LEU A 116 2.18 -21.16 -5.79
C LEU A 116 3.03 -22.25 -6.44
N GLU A 117 4.06 -21.87 -7.19
CA GLU A 117 4.99 -22.82 -7.82
C GLU A 117 5.71 -23.66 -6.75
N MET A 118 6.19 -23.05 -5.66
CA MET A 118 6.84 -23.78 -4.56
C MET A 118 5.89 -24.76 -3.87
N ASN A 119 4.63 -24.38 -3.70
CA ASN A 119 3.58 -25.25 -3.15
C ASN A 119 3.20 -26.39 -4.11
N MET A 120 3.23 -26.17 -5.43
CA MET A 120 2.88 -27.17 -6.44
C MET A 120 4.03 -28.15 -6.70
N SER A 121 5.26 -27.66 -6.90
CA SER A 121 6.44 -28.49 -7.15
C SER A 121 6.72 -29.46 -6.01
N ARG A 122 6.47 -29.05 -4.76
CA ARG A 122 6.67 -29.93 -3.59
C ARG A 122 5.50 -30.87 -3.31
N LYS A 123 4.27 -30.56 -3.77
CA LYS A 123 3.14 -31.52 -3.77
C LYS A 123 3.35 -32.66 -4.76
N HIS A 124 3.98 -32.39 -5.91
CA HIS A 124 4.36 -33.43 -6.87
C HIS A 124 5.41 -34.37 -6.26
N LEU A 125 6.42 -33.84 -5.57
CA LEU A 125 7.42 -34.66 -4.84
C LEU A 125 6.80 -35.53 -3.73
N ILE A 126 5.73 -35.09 -3.08
CA ILE A 126 5.00 -35.88 -2.07
C ILE A 126 4.09 -36.93 -2.73
N GLN A 127 3.54 -36.64 -3.92
CA GLN A 127 2.71 -37.58 -4.69
C GLN A 127 3.53 -38.63 -5.45
N ASP A 128 4.74 -38.32 -5.89
CA ASP A 128 5.61 -39.29 -6.58
C ASP A 128 6.15 -40.37 -5.61
N ASN A 129 6.21 -40.06 -4.31
CA ASN A 129 6.50 -41.06 -3.25
C ASN A 129 5.26 -41.86 -2.80
N ASN A 130 4.06 -41.50 -3.26
CA ASN A 130 2.81 -42.20 -2.98
C ASN A 130 2.00 -42.31 -4.28
N ASN A 131 2.40 -43.26 -5.13
CA ASN A 131 1.83 -43.52 -6.45
C ASN A 131 0.35 -43.14 -6.64
N ALA A 132 0.16 -42.30 -7.66
CA ALA A 132 -1.03 -42.10 -8.47
C ALA A 132 -2.26 -41.37 -7.87
N CYS A 133 -2.66 -40.32 -8.60
CA CYS A 133 -4.03 -39.92 -8.92
C CYS A 133 -4.55 -38.57 -8.34
N ASN A 134 -5.09 -37.79 -9.29
CA ASN A 134 -6.10 -36.72 -9.20
C ASN A 134 -5.66 -35.25 -9.01
N ILE A 135 -5.41 -34.62 -10.16
CA ILE A 135 -5.40 -33.16 -10.40
C ILE A 135 -6.78 -32.49 -10.13
N ALA A 136 -7.83 -33.26 -9.84
CA ALA A 136 -9.17 -32.72 -9.55
C ALA A 136 -9.40 -32.27 -8.09
N ASN A 137 -8.50 -32.59 -7.14
CA ASN A 137 -8.78 -32.40 -5.70
C ASN A 137 -8.37 -31.03 -5.11
N THR A 138 -7.66 -30.18 -5.86
CA THR A 138 -7.13 -28.91 -5.32
C THR A 138 -8.21 -27.88 -5.01
N LEU A 139 -9.28 -27.81 -5.81
CA LEU A 139 -10.44 -26.94 -5.56
C LEU A 139 -11.40 -27.53 -4.51
N VAL A 140 -11.50 -28.86 -4.41
CA VAL A 140 -12.41 -29.54 -3.48
C VAL A 140 -11.91 -29.48 -2.04
N TYR A 141 -10.60 -29.56 -1.82
CA TYR A 141 -10.03 -29.50 -0.46
C TYR A 141 -10.08 -28.10 0.16
N SER A 142 -9.90 -27.05 -0.64
CA SER A 142 -10.03 -25.66 -0.16
C SER A 142 -11.48 -25.31 0.21
N ILE A 143 -12.46 -25.98 -0.39
CA ILE A 143 -13.89 -25.90 0.00
C ILE A 143 -14.14 -26.68 1.30
N LYS A 144 -13.68 -27.93 1.42
CA LYS A 144 -13.86 -28.74 2.65
C LYS A 144 -13.18 -28.15 3.88
N TYR A 145 -12.02 -27.51 3.71
CA TYR A 145 -11.32 -26.82 4.80
C TYR A 145 -12.05 -25.53 5.25
N LYS A 146 -12.75 -24.84 4.33
CA LYS A 146 -13.62 -23.71 4.71
C LYS A 146 -14.88 -24.16 5.47
N GLU A 147 -15.38 -25.36 5.21
CA GLU A 147 -16.52 -25.94 5.96
C GLU A 147 -16.12 -26.34 7.39
N SER A 148 -14.92 -26.91 7.60
CA SER A 148 -14.46 -27.28 8.95
C SER A 148 -14.17 -26.09 9.87
N ILE A 149 -13.70 -24.96 9.31
CA ILE A 149 -13.53 -23.71 10.08
C ILE A 149 -14.89 -23.10 10.46
N ARG A 150 -15.90 -23.19 9.58
CA ARG A 150 -17.28 -22.76 9.89
C ARG A 150 -17.94 -23.60 10.98
N GLU A 151 -17.63 -24.88 11.07
CA GLU A 151 -18.14 -25.75 12.13
C GLU A 151 -17.46 -25.51 13.49
N ASN A 152 -16.17 -25.15 13.50
CA ASN A 152 -15.45 -24.85 14.73
C ASN A 152 -15.75 -23.45 15.29
N SER A 153 -16.03 -22.44 14.45
CA SER A 153 -16.45 -21.12 14.92
C SER A 153 -17.84 -21.12 15.56
N ASN A 154 -18.73 -22.03 15.14
CA ASN A 154 -20.05 -22.24 15.75
C ASN A 154 -20.01 -23.07 17.05
N LYS A 155 -18.91 -23.77 17.35
CA LYS A 155 -18.73 -24.49 18.62
C LYS A 155 -18.15 -23.59 19.72
N ASN A 156 -17.26 -22.66 19.37
CA ASN A 156 -16.65 -21.74 20.34
C ASN A 156 -17.55 -20.57 20.80
N THR A 157 -18.72 -20.37 20.18
CA THR A 157 -19.69 -19.36 20.62
C THR A 157 -20.68 -19.87 21.70
N ARG A 158 -20.50 -21.10 22.20
CA ARG A 158 -21.37 -21.68 23.27
C ARG A 158 -20.68 -21.94 24.60
N GLN A 159 -19.40 -21.64 24.74
CA GLN A 159 -18.69 -21.72 26.02
C GLN A 159 -17.75 -20.52 26.13
N ASN A 160 -18.22 -19.47 26.80
CA ASN A 160 -17.45 -18.54 27.63
C ASN A 160 -18.41 -17.44 28.08
N GLY A 161 -19.20 -17.78 29.09
CA GLY A 161 -19.76 -16.81 30.03
C GLY A 161 -18.87 -16.79 31.26
N GLU A 162 -18.68 -15.58 31.78
CA GLU A 162 -18.26 -15.22 33.14
C GLU A 162 -16.75 -15.27 33.48
N GLY A 163 -16.26 -14.12 33.98
CA GLY A 163 -14.96 -13.99 34.64
C GLY A 163 -14.20 -12.72 34.26
N GLU A 164 -14.57 -11.59 34.87
CA GLU A 164 -13.70 -10.42 35.03
C GLU A 164 -12.53 -10.79 35.95
N ASP A 165 -11.32 -10.26 35.69
CA ASP A 165 -10.40 -9.81 36.74
C ASP A 165 -9.24 -8.98 36.14
N GLU A 166 -9.03 -7.81 36.76
CA GLU A 166 -7.88 -6.92 36.57
C GLU A 166 -6.56 -7.59 36.99
N ILE A 167 -5.41 -7.17 36.44
CA ILE A 167 -4.16 -6.92 37.21
C ILE A 167 -3.14 -6.13 36.37
N ASN A 168 -2.46 -5.26 37.13
CA ASN A 168 -1.49 -4.21 36.84
C ASN A 168 -0.20 -4.53 36.07
N ASN A 169 0.27 -3.45 35.43
CA ASN A 169 1.62 -2.92 35.25
C ASN A 169 2.85 -3.60 35.91
N GLN A 170 3.96 -3.47 35.17
CA GLN A 170 5.38 -3.42 35.58
C GLN A 170 6.10 -4.75 35.87
N ASN A 171 6.97 -5.17 34.94
CA ASN A 171 8.40 -5.47 35.17
C ASN A 171 9.05 -5.96 33.86
N CYS A 172 9.81 -5.10 33.18
CA CYS A 172 10.70 -5.51 32.09
C CYS A 172 12.13 -5.54 32.63
N ASN A 173 12.50 -6.62 33.32
CA ASN A 173 13.88 -7.00 33.55
C ASN A 173 14.08 -8.44 33.08
N GLU A 174 15.10 -8.61 32.24
CA GLU A 174 15.92 -9.82 32.06
C GLU A 174 15.20 -11.14 31.81
N ALA A 175 15.16 -11.53 30.53
CA ALA A 175 15.10 -12.93 30.13
C ALA A 175 16.36 -13.25 29.34
N ASN A 176 17.10 -14.20 29.90
CA ASN A 176 18.47 -14.58 29.59
C ASN A 176 18.63 -15.18 28.19
N ASN A 177 19.86 -15.02 27.68
CA ASN A 177 20.47 -15.92 26.73
C ASN A 177 20.32 -17.35 27.26
N ASP A 178 19.76 -18.26 26.47
CA ASP A 178 20.09 -19.68 26.56
C ASP A 178 19.91 -20.35 25.18
N ASP A 179 20.99 -21.04 24.82
CA ASP A 179 21.06 -22.25 23.99
C ASP A 179 20.97 -22.13 22.44
N TYR A 180 22.13 -21.87 21.84
CA TYR A 180 22.42 -22.28 20.45
C TYR A 180 22.62 -23.81 20.41
N GLY A 181 21.50 -24.54 20.41
CA GLY A 181 21.44 -25.98 20.17
C GLY A 181 21.65 -26.33 18.69
N GLU A 182 22.54 -27.29 18.46
CA GLU A 182 23.11 -27.72 17.19
C GLU A 182 22.13 -28.30 16.14
N ASN A 183 22.48 -28.05 14.87
CA ASN A 183 22.36 -28.95 13.70
C ASN A 183 21.13 -29.86 13.54
N TYR A 184 20.17 -29.40 12.73
CA TYR A 184 19.46 -30.27 11.78
C TYR A 184 19.30 -29.55 10.43
N VAL A 185 20.21 -29.86 9.50
CA VAL A 185 19.96 -29.68 8.05
C VAL A 185 19.05 -30.83 7.65
N GLY A 186 17.74 -30.56 7.58
CA GLY A 186 16.70 -31.51 7.21
C GLY A 186 15.75 -30.89 6.20
N GLU A 187 15.76 -31.43 5.00
CA GLU A 187 15.03 -30.98 3.82
C GLU A 187 13.49 -31.04 4.01
N ASN A 188 12.79 -30.10 3.36
CA ASN A 188 11.36 -30.14 2.99
C ASN A 188 10.27 -29.71 4.00
N TYR A 189 10.48 -28.66 4.79
CA TYR A 189 9.35 -27.94 5.41
C TYR A 189 8.78 -26.85 4.46
N ILE A 190 7.46 -26.81 4.27
CA ILE A 190 6.80 -25.70 3.58
C ILE A 190 6.91 -24.48 4.50
N LYS A 191 7.54 -23.41 4.00
CA LYS A 191 7.56 -22.15 4.74
C LYS A 191 6.23 -21.46 4.49
N ASP A 192 5.32 -21.55 5.46
CA ASP A 192 4.06 -20.81 5.42
C ASP A 192 4.34 -19.33 5.67
N ILE A 193 4.24 -18.52 4.62
CA ILE A 193 4.44 -17.07 4.68
C ILE A 193 3.08 -16.39 4.63
N MET A 194 2.79 -15.57 5.64
CA MET A 194 1.67 -14.65 5.65
C MET A 194 1.90 -13.52 4.66
N ILE A 195 1.06 -13.41 3.63
CA ILE A 195 1.14 -12.31 2.66
C ILE A 195 0.09 -11.25 2.97
N ALA A 196 0.57 -10.02 3.03
CA ALA A 196 -0.24 -8.82 3.03
C ALA A 196 0.16 -7.91 1.86
N SER A 197 -0.76 -7.10 1.35
CA SER A 197 -0.47 -6.24 0.20
C SER A 197 -1.08 -4.86 0.28
N PHE A 198 -0.45 -3.93 -0.43
CA PHE A 198 -1.06 -2.69 -0.86
C PHE A 198 -1.67 -2.88 -2.24
N ASP A 199 -2.84 -2.28 -2.47
CA ASP A 199 -3.70 -2.45 -3.65
C ASP A 199 -4.61 -3.69 -3.56
N ASP A 200 -5.82 -3.55 -4.11
CA ASP A 200 -6.80 -4.63 -4.13
C ASP A 200 -6.48 -5.62 -5.26
N MET A 201 -6.29 -6.88 -4.89
CA MET A 201 -6.24 -8.01 -5.83
C MET A 201 -7.49 -8.85 -5.64
N GLU A 202 -8.50 -8.64 -6.48
CA GLU A 202 -9.75 -9.42 -6.48
C GLU A 202 -9.49 -10.93 -6.55
N LEU A 203 -8.49 -11.35 -7.34
CA LEU A 203 -8.11 -12.75 -7.51
C LEU A 203 -7.29 -13.33 -6.33
N SER A 204 -6.58 -12.50 -5.55
CA SER A 204 -5.72 -13.00 -4.46
C SER A 204 -6.53 -13.62 -3.31
N SER A 205 -7.73 -13.09 -3.05
CA SER A 205 -8.66 -13.61 -2.06
C SER A 205 -9.27 -14.95 -2.48
N LEU A 206 -9.44 -15.16 -3.79
CA LEU A 206 -9.90 -16.45 -4.33
C LEU A 206 -8.85 -17.55 -4.13
N LEU A 207 -7.56 -17.20 -4.31
CA LEU A 207 -6.46 -18.15 -4.19
C LEU A 207 -6.04 -18.40 -2.73
N GLY A 208 -6.49 -17.57 -1.78
CA GLY A 208 -6.26 -17.75 -0.34
C GLY A 208 -4.88 -17.34 0.16
N PHE A 209 -4.06 -16.70 -0.67
CA PHE A 209 -2.68 -16.31 -0.34
C PHE A 209 -2.58 -14.95 0.35
N CYS A 210 -3.40 -13.98 -0.04
CA CYS A 210 -3.40 -12.65 0.60
C CYS A 210 -4.51 -12.56 1.62
N LYS A 211 -4.14 -12.54 2.90
CA LYS A 211 -5.06 -12.49 4.05
C LYS A 211 -5.41 -11.08 4.49
N LEU A 212 -4.56 -10.11 4.15
CA LEU A 212 -4.71 -8.72 4.53
C LEU A 212 -4.32 -7.82 3.35
N ARG A 213 -5.21 -6.91 2.95
CA ARG A 213 -4.91 -5.93 1.90
C ARG A 213 -5.31 -4.51 2.28
N VAL A 214 -4.51 -3.55 1.85
CA VAL A 214 -4.82 -2.12 1.91
C VAL A 214 -5.55 -1.74 0.62
N ALA A 215 -6.87 -1.61 0.71
CA ALA A 215 -7.72 -1.22 -0.40
C ALA A 215 -7.65 0.29 -0.63
N GLN A 216 -7.40 0.67 -1.88
CA GLN A 216 -7.47 2.05 -2.31
C GLN A 216 -8.91 2.45 -2.65
N PRO A 217 -9.33 3.70 -2.36
CA PRO A 217 -10.64 4.19 -2.74
C PRO A 217 -10.68 4.63 -4.22
N VAL A 218 -10.40 3.71 -5.15
CA VAL A 218 -10.17 4.00 -6.58
C VAL A 218 -11.32 4.80 -7.23
N THR A 219 -12.56 4.45 -6.92
CA THR A 219 -13.75 5.18 -7.40
C THR A 219 -13.79 6.63 -6.91
N GLU A 220 -13.41 6.87 -5.65
CA GLU A 220 -13.40 8.20 -5.07
C GLU A 220 -12.22 9.03 -5.60
N ILE A 221 -11.06 8.41 -5.86
CA ILE A 221 -9.93 9.06 -6.55
C ILE A 221 -10.42 9.63 -7.89
N GLY A 222 -11.05 8.77 -8.71
CA GLY A 222 -11.59 9.17 -10.01
C GLY A 222 -12.66 10.27 -9.90
N ARG A 223 -13.60 10.13 -8.97
CA ARG A 223 -14.67 11.11 -8.74
C ARG A 223 -14.12 12.49 -8.38
N GLN A 224 -13.19 12.56 -7.44
CA GLN A 224 -12.59 13.81 -7.00
C GLN A 224 -11.72 14.42 -8.09
N ALA A 225 -10.97 13.61 -8.83
CA ALA A 225 -10.14 14.08 -9.94
C ALA A 225 -11.01 14.70 -11.05
N ALA A 226 -12.11 14.03 -11.43
CA ALA A 226 -13.08 14.56 -12.37
C ALA A 226 -13.71 15.88 -11.89
N ARG A 227 -14.07 15.96 -10.61
CA ARG A 227 -14.62 17.19 -10.01
C ARG A 227 -13.65 18.37 -10.10
N LEU A 228 -12.37 18.15 -9.77
CA LEU A 228 -11.33 19.18 -9.89
C LEU A 228 -11.08 19.62 -11.34
N LEU A 229 -11.19 18.69 -12.30
CA LEU A 229 -11.09 19.01 -13.72
C LEU A 229 -12.27 19.85 -14.20
N LEU A 230 -13.50 19.45 -13.88
CA LEU A 230 -14.71 20.17 -14.26
C LEU A 230 -14.73 21.59 -13.69
N SER A 231 -14.40 21.76 -12.40
CA SER A 231 -14.31 23.09 -11.78
C SER A 231 -13.31 24.01 -12.49
N ARG A 232 -12.19 23.48 -12.98
CA ARG A 232 -11.23 24.26 -13.79
C ARG A 232 -11.77 24.65 -15.16
N VAL A 233 -12.47 23.72 -15.83
CA VAL A 233 -13.07 24.00 -17.14
C VAL A 233 -14.14 25.09 -17.03
N GLU A 234 -14.97 25.03 -15.98
CA GLU A 234 -16.00 26.03 -15.70
C GLU A 234 -15.41 27.40 -15.36
N GLN A 235 -14.36 27.45 -14.53
CA GLN A 235 -13.66 28.71 -14.23
C GLN A 235 -13.09 29.36 -15.49
N LYS A 236 -12.37 28.60 -16.33
CA LYS A 236 -11.84 29.11 -17.60
C LYS A 236 -12.93 29.60 -18.55
N ARG A 237 -14.10 28.94 -18.57
CA ARG A 237 -15.25 29.38 -19.38
C ARG A 237 -15.82 30.71 -18.88
N LYS A 238 -15.97 30.88 -17.56
CA LYS A 238 -16.42 32.15 -16.96
C LYS A 238 -15.42 33.27 -17.26
N GLU A 239 -14.13 33.04 -17.03
CA GLU A 239 -13.07 34.01 -17.34
C GLU A 239 -13.05 34.43 -18.82
N LYS A 240 -13.38 33.52 -19.76
CA LYS A 240 -13.46 33.83 -21.19
C LYS A 240 -14.73 34.61 -21.56
N ASN A 241 -15.83 34.39 -20.85
CA ASN A 241 -17.10 35.07 -21.09
C ASN A 241 -17.19 36.45 -20.39
N ASP A 242 -16.41 36.65 -19.32
CA ASP A 242 -16.30 37.92 -18.59
C ASP A 242 -15.23 38.87 -19.17
N VAL A 243 -14.59 38.52 -20.29
CA VAL A 243 -13.78 39.49 -21.05
C VAL A 243 -14.74 40.48 -21.70
N PRO A 244 -14.68 41.79 -21.40
CA PRO A 244 -15.49 42.79 -22.09
C PRO A 244 -15.20 42.68 -23.60
N ASN A 245 -16.24 42.70 -24.43
CA ASN A 245 -16.05 43.00 -25.85
C ASN A 245 -15.38 44.37 -25.91
N ASP A 246 -14.09 44.41 -26.26
CA ASP A 246 -13.41 45.65 -26.62
C ASP A 246 -14.09 46.19 -27.89
N GLU A 247 -15.10 47.05 -27.71
CA GLU A 247 -15.37 48.10 -28.68
C GLU A 247 -14.09 48.95 -28.73
N LEU A 248 -13.35 48.78 -29.82
CA LEU A 248 -12.15 49.53 -30.16
C LEU A 248 -12.51 51.01 -30.34
N ASP A 249 -12.46 51.80 -29.26
CA ASP A 249 -12.28 53.24 -29.39
C ASP A 249 -10.80 53.52 -29.70
N VAL A 250 -10.54 53.72 -30.98
CA VAL A 250 -9.26 54.20 -31.51
C VAL A 250 -9.14 55.68 -31.17
N GLU A 251 -8.55 56.02 -30.02
CA GLU A 251 -7.98 57.36 -29.83
C GLU A 251 -6.45 57.30 -29.87
N THR A 252 -5.93 57.80 -31.00
CA THR A 252 -4.53 58.15 -31.23
C THR A 252 -4.14 59.25 -30.24
N ILE A 253 -3.21 58.99 -29.33
CA ILE A 253 -2.47 60.06 -28.65
C ILE A 253 -0.97 59.77 -28.68
N ILE A 254 -0.31 60.46 -29.61
CA ILE A 254 1.13 60.67 -29.67
C ILE A 254 1.55 61.52 -28.46
N GLY A 255 2.66 61.12 -27.84
CA GLY A 255 3.09 61.63 -26.54
C GLY A 255 3.70 63.03 -26.50
N ILE A 256 3.38 63.69 -25.37
CA ILE A 256 4.26 64.32 -24.37
C ILE A 256 4.95 65.65 -24.71
N ASN A 257 4.50 66.71 -24.01
CA ASN A 257 5.39 67.64 -23.29
C ASN A 257 4.78 68.02 -21.92
N ALA A 258 5.69 68.27 -20.96
CA ALA A 258 5.60 68.30 -19.50
C ALA A 258 4.55 69.20 -18.80
N GLU A 259 4.13 68.82 -17.58
CA GLU A 259 4.31 69.55 -16.28
C GLU A 259 3.53 68.87 -15.10
N PRO A 260 3.86 69.18 -13.82
CA PRO A 260 3.71 68.26 -12.68
C PRO A 260 2.42 68.43 -11.86
N GLY A 261 1.75 67.31 -11.56
CA GLY A 261 0.67 67.29 -10.57
C GLY A 261 -0.15 66.01 -10.58
N ARG A 262 -0.02 65.20 -9.51
CA ARG A 262 -0.91 64.10 -9.09
C ARG A 262 -1.43 63.14 -10.17
N LYS A 263 -1.00 61.87 -10.15
CA LYS A 263 -1.85 60.72 -9.78
C LYS A 263 -1.17 59.36 -9.95
N SER A 264 -1.65 58.46 -9.08
CA SER A 264 -1.69 57.00 -9.16
C SER A 264 -0.39 56.26 -9.43
N ILE A 265 0.11 55.67 -8.34
CA ILE A 265 0.87 54.43 -8.36
C ILE A 265 0.15 53.44 -9.28
N ARG A 266 0.81 53.00 -10.35
CA ARG A 266 0.44 51.82 -11.12
C ARG A 266 0.37 50.66 -10.13
N VAL A 267 -0.83 50.14 -9.89
CA VAL A 267 -0.96 48.81 -9.30
C VAL A 267 -0.51 47.85 -10.39
N ASN A 268 0.68 47.28 -10.21
CA ASN A 268 1.15 46.15 -10.99
C ASN A 268 0.03 45.10 -10.96
N ASN A 269 -0.53 44.77 -12.13
CA ASN A 269 -1.40 43.59 -12.35
C ASN A 269 -0.58 42.28 -12.23
N LEU A 270 0.33 42.23 -11.26
CA LEU A 270 1.30 41.18 -11.07
C LEU A 270 1.26 40.69 -9.62
N ASP A 271 0.08 40.52 -9.02
CA ASP A 271 0.00 39.82 -7.71
C ASP A 271 -1.40 39.36 -7.26
N LEU A 272 -2.12 38.58 -8.08
CA LEU A 272 -3.33 37.88 -7.59
C LEU A 272 -3.43 36.39 -7.99
N ARG A 273 -2.43 35.81 -8.64
CA ARG A 273 -2.42 34.38 -9.00
C ARG A 273 -1.50 33.57 -8.08
N LEU A 274 -1.67 33.70 -6.77
CA LEU A 274 -1.26 32.67 -5.83
C LEU A 274 -2.19 31.47 -6.02
N ALA A 275 -1.94 30.67 -7.06
CA ALA A 275 -2.64 29.41 -7.29
C ALA A 275 -2.29 28.44 -6.15
N LYS A 276 -3.06 28.48 -5.06
CA LYS A 276 -3.00 27.46 -4.00
C LYS A 276 -3.30 26.12 -4.67
N GLN A 277 -2.27 25.29 -4.83
CA GLN A 277 -2.42 23.92 -5.29
C GLN A 277 -3.37 23.18 -4.33
N LYS A 278 -4.45 22.59 -4.84
CA LYS A 278 -5.38 21.80 -4.02
C LYS A 278 -4.95 20.34 -4.03
N ILE A 279 -4.59 19.83 -2.86
CA ILE A 279 -4.26 18.42 -2.66
C ILE A 279 -5.35 17.79 -1.78
N ILE A 280 -5.99 16.74 -2.29
CA ILE A 280 -6.97 15.93 -1.56
C ILE A 280 -6.30 14.59 -1.25
N ARG A 281 -6.21 14.21 0.03
CA ARG A 281 -5.74 12.88 0.46
C ARG A 281 -6.93 12.03 0.90
N LEU A 282 -7.12 10.90 0.25
CA LEU A 282 -8.19 9.95 0.55
C LEU A 282 -7.67 8.83 1.45
N LYS A 283 -8.48 8.44 2.43
CA LYS A 283 -8.17 7.35 3.36
C LYS A 283 -8.24 6.00 2.65
N THR A 284 -7.34 5.11 3.02
CA THR A 284 -7.37 3.69 2.67
C THR A 284 -8.14 2.90 3.71
N SER A 285 -8.49 1.66 3.37
CA SER A 285 -9.16 0.73 4.28
C SER A 285 -8.44 -0.61 4.30
N LEU A 286 -8.42 -1.29 5.45
CA LEU A 286 -7.97 -2.67 5.53
C LEU A 286 -9.13 -3.60 5.13
N VAL A 287 -8.82 -4.60 4.30
CA VAL A 287 -9.74 -5.64 3.86
C VAL A 287 -9.12 -7.00 4.14
N PHE A 288 -9.94 -7.92 4.64
CA PHE A 288 -9.56 -9.27 5.06
C PHE A 288 -10.22 -10.31 4.16
N SER A 289 -9.59 -11.47 3.95
CA SER A 289 -10.07 -12.54 3.07
C SER A 289 -10.35 -13.87 3.75
#